data_AF-U9T074-F1
#
_entry.id   AF-U9T074-F1
#
_cell.length_a   1.000
_cell.length_b   1.000
_cell.length_c   1.000
_cell.angle_alpha   90.00
_cell.angle_beta   90.00
_cell.angle_gamma   90.00
#
_symmetry.space_group_name_H-M   'P 1'
#
loop_
_entity.id
_entity.type
_entity.pdbx_description
1 polymer ?
#
loop_
_entity_poly.entity_id
_entity_poly.type
_entity_poly.pdbx_seq_one_letter_code
_entity_poly.pdbx_strand_id
1 'polypeptide(L)'
;MDVTEFLHIDDNLKGGEGLTDEEIVSMVKSKNTKVAEPETEESFEVISTKEALGHLDDLVLFFEYSSDTSINPELLNVLKKLRRQVLTLYINNTKKTTLDSFIQ
;
A
#
# COMPACT_ATOMS: atom_id res chain seq x y z
N MET A 1 -34.40 8.58 39.34
CA MET A 1 -34.05 9.61 38.34
C MET A 1 -33.05 8.95 37.42
N ASP A 2 -33.55 8.17 36.48
CA ASP A 2 -34.11 8.52 35.15
C ASP A 2 -32.99 8.52 34.10
N VAL A 3 -33.14 7.61 33.14
CA VAL A 3 -32.20 7.25 32.09
C VAL A 3 -32.69 7.93 30.82
N THR A 4 -32.35 9.20 30.64
CA THR A 4 -32.82 9.95 29.46
C THR A 4 -31.85 11.09 29.08
N GLU A 5 -30.58 10.76 28.84
CA GLU A 5 -29.72 11.64 28.03
C GLU A 5 -29.29 10.89 26.76
N PHE A 6 -30.21 10.80 25.81
CA PHE A 6 -29.85 10.54 24.41
C PHE A 6 -29.44 11.88 23.78
N LEU A 7 -28.23 11.91 23.22
CA LEU A 7 -27.76 13.02 22.37
C LEU A 7 -28.70 13.14 21.16
N HIS A 8 -29.53 14.18 21.13
CA HIS A 8 -30.37 14.52 19.99
C HIS A 8 -29.48 15.17 18.92
N ILE A 9 -29.02 14.36 17.97
CA ILE A 9 -28.16 14.80 16.86
C ILE A 9 -28.99 15.55 15.79
N ASP A 10 -30.30 15.33 15.75
CA ASP A 10 -31.15 15.78 14.63
C ASP A 10 -31.65 17.23 14.77
N ASP A 11 -31.62 17.81 15.99
CA ASP A 11 -32.21 19.13 16.27
C ASP A 11 -31.45 20.30 15.62
N ASN A 12 -30.22 20.06 15.15
CA ASN A 12 -29.39 21.07 14.48
C ASN A 12 -29.43 21.01 12.96
N LEU A 13 -30.11 20.02 12.36
CA LEU A 13 -30.39 20.03 10.93
C LEU A 13 -31.58 20.96 10.69
N LYS A 14 -31.29 22.26 10.60
CA LYS A 14 -32.21 23.20 9.98
C LYS A 14 -32.47 22.67 8.56
N GLY A 15 -33.65 22.11 8.33
CA GLY A 15 -34.20 21.86 7.00
C GLY A 15 -34.47 23.17 6.28
N GLY A 16 -33.41 23.96 6.08
CA GLY A 16 -33.41 25.13 5.22
C GLY A 16 -33.23 24.65 3.79
N GLU A 17 -34.06 25.19 2.90
CA GLU A 17 -34.11 25.05 1.45
C GLU A 17 -33.20 23.95 0.85
N GLY A 18 -33.84 22.92 0.30
CA GLY A 18 -33.14 21.94 -0.52
C GLY A 18 -32.32 22.64 -1.60
N LEU A 19 -31.16 22.05 -1.92
CA LEU A 19 -30.25 22.57 -2.93
C LEU A 19 -31.01 22.85 -4.24
N THR A 20 -30.74 24.01 -4.82
CA THR A 20 -31.28 24.35 -6.15
C THR A 20 -30.57 23.56 -7.23
N ASP A 21 -31.23 23.37 -8.37
CA ASP A 21 -30.65 22.64 -9.52
C ASP A 21 -29.35 23.30 -10.00
N GLU A 22 -29.25 24.64 -9.96
CA GLU A 22 -28.00 25.36 -10.26
C GLU A 22 -26.85 25.01 -9.32
N GLU A 23 -27.11 24.89 -8.01
CA GLU A 23 -26.10 24.50 -7.03
C GLU A 23 -25.66 23.05 -7.27
N ILE A 24 -26.60 22.15 -7.54
CA ILE A 24 -26.32 20.75 -7.87
C ILE A 24 -25.44 20.67 -9.14
N VAL A 25 -25.78 21.42 -10.19
CA VAL A 25 -25.02 21.47 -11.45
C VAL A 25 -23.62 22.04 -11.22
N SER A 26 -23.46 23.04 -10.35
CA SER A 26 -22.15 23.62 -10.02
C SER A 26 -21.24 22.63 -9.26
N MET A 27 -21.81 21.85 -8.34
CA MET A 27 -21.09 20.81 -7.60
C MET A 27 -20.68 19.64 -8.49
N VAL A 28 -21.48 19.30 -9.51
CA VAL A 28 -21.13 18.26 -10.48
C VAL A 28 -20.07 18.78 -11.47
N LYS A 29 -20.18 20.02 -11.94
CA LYS A 29 -19.18 20.63 -12.85
C LYS A 29 -17.82 20.82 -12.19
N SER A 30 -17.77 21.22 -10.92
CA SER A 30 -16.49 21.36 -10.17
C SER A 30 -15.77 20.03 -9.98
N LYS A 31 -16.49 18.91 -9.87
CA LYS A 31 -15.91 17.54 -9.82
C LYS A 31 -15.35 17.05 -11.15
N ASN A 32 -15.67 17.72 -12.26
CA ASN A 32 -15.08 17.49 -13.58
C ASN A 32 -13.82 18.34 -13.81
N THR A 33 -13.35 19.12 -12.84
CA THR A 33 -11.95 19.54 -12.86
C THR A 33 -11.13 18.27 -12.71
N LYS A 34 -10.56 17.86 -13.84
CA LYS A 34 -9.63 16.74 -14.05
C LYS A 34 -9.12 16.27 -12.69
N VAL A 35 -9.63 15.13 -12.20
CA VAL A 35 -8.93 14.36 -11.17
C VAL A 35 -7.50 14.38 -11.64
N ALA A 36 -6.63 15.10 -10.92
CA ALA A 36 -5.23 15.09 -11.24
C ALA A 36 -4.87 13.61 -11.20
N GLU A 37 -4.61 13.02 -12.37
CA GLU A 37 -3.82 11.81 -12.43
C GLU A 37 -2.65 12.08 -11.49
N PRO A 38 -2.36 11.19 -10.52
CA PRO A 38 -1.25 11.41 -9.62
C PRO A 38 -0.04 11.72 -10.48
N GLU A 39 0.38 12.99 -10.47
CA GLU A 39 1.53 13.43 -11.23
C GLU A 39 2.72 12.71 -10.61
N THR A 40 3.50 12.10 -11.48
CA THR A 40 4.62 11.18 -11.23
C THR A 40 4.21 9.72 -10.99
N GLU A 41 4.30 8.93 -12.06
CA GLU A 41 4.85 7.58 -11.92
C GLU A 41 6.21 7.76 -11.23
N GLU A 42 6.21 7.65 -9.91
CA GLU A 42 7.43 7.69 -9.12
C GLU A 42 8.34 6.61 -9.71
N SER A 43 9.43 7.03 -10.37
CA SER A 43 10.29 6.10 -11.08
C SER A 43 10.90 5.17 -10.04
N PHE A 44 10.37 3.95 -9.94
CA PHE A 44 10.89 2.98 -8.99
C PHE A 44 12.35 2.70 -9.36
N GLU A 45 13.24 2.91 -8.40
CA GLU A 45 14.65 2.59 -8.58
C GLU A 45 14.80 1.08 -8.80
N VAL A 46 15.44 0.72 -9.91
CA VAL A 46 15.70 -0.69 -10.23
C VAL A 46 16.85 -1.17 -9.37
N ILE A 47 16.52 -1.91 -8.31
CA ILE A 47 17.50 -2.47 -7.38
C ILE A 47 18.09 -3.80 -7.89
N SER A 48 19.30 -4.12 -7.40
CA SER A 48 19.92 -5.40 -7.71
C SER A 48 19.25 -6.57 -6.96
N THR A 49 19.39 -7.79 -7.47
CA THR A 49 18.86 -9.00 -6.79
C THR A 49 19.49 -9.26 -5.42
N LYS A 50 20.75 -8.85 -5.24
CA LYS A 50 21.45 -8.94 -3.95
C LYS A 50 20.90 -7.95 -2.93
N GLU A 51 20.62 -6.73 -3.38
CA GLU A 51 20.03 -5.66 -2.56
C GLU A 51 18.59 -5.97 -2.17
N ALA A 52 17.79 -6.47 -3.12
CA ALA A 52 16.45 -6.96 -2.86
C ALA A 52 16.42 -8.06 -1.78
N LEU A 53 17.43 -8.96 -1.76
CA LEU A 53 17.56 -9.97 -0.71
C LEU A 53 17.82 -9.35 0.66
N GLY A 54 18.71 -8.35 0.75
CA GLY A 54 18.99 -7.64 1.99
C GLY A 54 17.73 -6.98 2.57
N HIS A 55 16.97 -6.25 1.75
CA HIS A 55 15.73 -5.63 2.19
C HIS A 55 14.66 -6.65 2.61
N LEU A 56 14.58 -7.80 1.94
CA LEU A 56 13.67 -8.87 2.34
C LEU A 56 14.08 -9.53 3.66
N ASP A 57 15.39 -9.68 3.91
CA ASP A 57 15.90 -10.16 5.20
C ASP A 57 15.51 -9.20 6.33
N ASP A 58 15.71 -7.89 6.13
CA ASP A 58 15.36 -6.86 7.11
C ASP A 58 13.86 -6.82 7.40
N LEU A 59 13.02 -6.93 6.36
CA LEU A 59 11.56 -6.97 6.51
C LEU A 59 11.10 -8.23 7.26
N VAL A 60 11.63 -9.40 6.90
CA VAL A 60 11.29 -10.65 7.60
C VAL A 60 11.68 -10.55 9.08
N LEU A 61 12.88 -10.01 9.36
CA LEU A 61 13.34 -9.78 10.72
C LEU A 61 12.39 -8.84 11.47
N PHE A 62 12.05 -7.69 10.88
CA PHE A 62 11.12 -6.73 11.48
C PHE A 62 9.79 -7.39 11.86
N PHE A 63 9.20 -8.17 10.96
CA PHE A 63 7.92 -8.84 11.21
C PHE A 63 8.02 -10.00 12.21
N GLU A 64 9.16 -10.69 12.30
CA GLU A 64 9.38 -11.75 13.30
C GLU A 64 9.50 -11.21 14.72
N TYR A 65 10.12 -10.04 14.89
CA TYR A 65 10.34 -9.43 16.21
C TYR A 65 9.29 -8.37 16.57
N SER A 66 8.42 -7.99 15.63
CA SER A 66 7.34 -7.08 15.95
C SER A 66 6.34 -7.75 16.89
N SER A 67 6.10 -7.10 18.04
CA SER A 67 5.13 -7.54 19.04
C SER A 67 3.71 -7.10 18.71
N ASP A 68 3.52 -6.45 17.55
CA ASP A 68 2.23 -5.88 17.16
C ASP A 68 1.28 -6.97 16.66
N THR A 69 0.26 -7.26 17.47
CA THR A 69 -0.80 -8.24 17.18
C THR A 69 -1.65 -7.87 15.96
N SER A 70 -1.53 -6.65 15.42
CA SER A 70 -2.24 -6.24 14.20
C SER A 70 -1.58 -6.73 12.91
N ILE A 71 -0.35 -7.24 12.98
CA ILE A 71 0.38 -7.74 11.82
C ILE A 71 -0.27 -9.03 11.31
N ASN A 72 -0.66 -9.02 10.03
CA ASN A 72 -1.21 -10.19 9.38
C ASN A 72 -0.15 -11.30 9.30
N PRO A 73 -0.35 -12.47 9.94
CA PRO A 73 0.63 -13.56 9.91
C PRO A 73 0.84 -14.14 8.50
N GLU A 74 -0.13 -14.00 7.60
CA GLU A 74 0.01 -14.43 6.20
C GLU A 74 1.02 -13.56 5.45
N LEU A 75 1.17 -12.28 5.80
CA LEU A 75 2.14 -11.39 5.17
C LEU A 75 3.58 -11.90 5.39
N LEU A 76 3.90 -12.36 6.60
CA LEU A 76 5.21 -12.94 6.90
C LEU A 76 5.48 -14.19 6.04
N ASN A 77 4.46 -15.04 5.85
CA ASN A 77 4.58 -16.21 4.97
C ASN A 77 4.84 -15.82 3.52
N VAL A 78 4.13 -14.80 3.01
CA VAL A 78 4.34 -14.26 1.67
C VAL A 78 5.76 -13.70 1.51
N LEU A 79 6.25 -12.91 2.48
CA LEU A 79 7.62 -12.36 2.45
C LEU A 79 8.68 -13.46 2.45
N LYS A 80 8.52 -14.49 3.28
CA LYS A 80 9.42 -15.65 3.31
C LYS A 80 9.43 -16.41 1.98
N LYS A 81 8.27 -16.58 1.33
CA LYS A 81 8.16 -17.19 -0.01
C LYS A 81 8.85 -16.33 -1.07
N LEU A 82 8.62 -15.02 -1.06
CA LEU A 82 9.23 -14.09 -1.99
C LEU A 82 10.77 -14.10 -1.85
N ARG A 83 11.28 -14.01 -0.62
CA ARG A 83 12.71 -14.14 -0.30
C ARG A 83 13.32 -15.40 -0.90
N ARG A 84 12.65 -16.56 -0.75
CA ARG A 84 13.12 -17.84 -1.32
C ARG A 84 13.19 -17.80 -2.85
N GLN A 85 12.21 -17.17 -3.51
CA GLN A 85 12.21 -17.02 -4.96
C GLN A 85 13.36 -16.12 -5.43
N VAL A 86 13.57 -14.97 -4.80
CA VAL A 86 14.67 -14.06 -5.13
C VAL A 86 16.02 -14.72 -4.89
N LEU A 87 16.18 -15.49 -3.80
CA LEU A 87 17.40 -16.24 -3.51
C LEU A 87 17.71 -17.28 -4.60
N THR A 88 16.68 -18.00 -5.05
CA THR A 88 16.81 -18.97 -6.14
C THR A 88 17.28 -18.28 -7.43
N LEU A 89 16.70 -17.12 -7.74
CA LEU A 89 17.05 -16.34 -8.91
C LEU A 89 18.49 -15.80 -8.82
N TYR A 90 18.91 -15.29 -7.66
CA TYR A 90 20.28 -14.86 -7.41
C TYR A 90 21.29 -15.99 -7.65
N ILE A 91 21.07 -17.16 -7.05
CA ILE A 91 21.95 -18.33 -7.21
C ILE A 91 22.04 -18.76 -8.68
N ASN A 92 20.91 -18.82 -9.39
CA ASN A 92 20.89 -19.22 -10.79
C ASN A 92 21.64 -18.23 -11.68
N ASN A 93 21.48 -16.93 -11.44
CA ASN A 93 22.22 -15.89 -12.15
C ASN A 93 23.72 -16.01 -11.89
N THR A 94 24.13 -16.20 -10.63
CA THR A 94 25.56 -16.38 -10.29
C THR A 94 26.15 -17.60 -11.00
N LYS A 95 25.46 -18.75 -10.98
CA LYS A 95 25.91 -19.96 -11.68
C LYS A 95 26.06 -19.73 -13.18
N LYS A 96 25.09 -19.05 -13.80
CA LYS A 96 25.14 -18.72 -15.23
C LYS A 96 26.36 -17.84 -15.53
N THR A 97 26.57 -16.77 -14.77
CA THR A 97 27.74 -15.89 -14.94
C THR A 97 29.06 -16.66 -14.79
N THR A 98 29.15 -17.58 -13.83
CA THR A 98 30.35 -18.42 -13.67
C THR A 98 30.57 -19.35 -14.87
N LEU A 99 29.52 -20.00 -15.37
CA LEU A 99 29.62 -20.88 -16.54
C LEU A 99 30.03 -20.08 -17.79
N ASP A 100 29.40 -18.94 -18.02
CA ASP A 100 29.71 -18.06 -19.15
C ASP A 100 31.19 -17.61 -19.12
N SER A 101 31.72 -17.33 -17.92
CA SER A 101 33.14 -16.95 -17.76
C SER A 101 34.14 -18.07 -18.00
N PHE A 102 33.72 -19.34 -17.92
CA PHE A 102 34.60 -20.50 -18.10
C PHE A 102 34.71 -20.93 -19.57
N ILE A 103 33.70 -20.64 -20.39
CA ILE A 103 33.63 -21.03 -21.82
C ILE A 103 34.40 -20.04 -22.72
N GLN A 104 34.80 -18.88 -22.17
CA GLN A 104 35.48 -17.80 -22.89
C GLN A 104 37.00 -17.96 -22.91
#